data_AF-A0A5D0WPY2-F1
#
_entry.id   AF-A0A5D0WPY2-F1
#
_cell.length_a   1.000
_cell.length_b   1.000
_cell.length_c   1.000
_cell.angle_alpha   90.00
_cell.angle_beta   90.00
_cell.angle_gamma   90.00
#
_symmetry.space_group_name_H-M   'P 1'
#
loop_
_entity.id
_entity.type
_entity.pdbx_description
1 polymer ?
#
loop_
_entity_poly.entity_id
_entity_poly.type
_entity_poly.pdbx_seq_one_letter_code
_entity_poly.pdbx_strand_id
1 'polypeptide(L)'
;MAQIHELIQEDEENANYGVQRIYDYLRLNRGYHGSLRTIYRICKENNLMIRMKRKPNGITKADAKAQKSENLIKQDFTAEAPNQKWLTDITEIPCKDGKLYLAPIFDCYDGSIRGFKMDDNMRADLCVEAFQNACRDDRAEGMILHSDRGTQFTSQLFRNVCRGLCQVATRILYQHPCWQV
;
A
#
# COMPACT_ATOMS: atom_id res chain seq x y z
N MET A 1 29.85 -4.34 2.82
CA MET A 1 29.62 -5.74 2.38
C MET A 1 29.36 -6.64 3.58
N ALA A 2 30.30 -6.80 4.51
CA ALA A 2 30.10 -7.58 5.73
C ALA A 2 28.77 -7.25 6.46
N GLN A 3 28.52 -5.96 6.70
CA GLN A 3 27.27 -5.49 7.33
C GLN A 3 25.98 -5.84 6.55
N ILE A 4 26.03 -5.95 5.22
CA ILE A 4 24.86 -6.34 4.41
C ILE A 4 24.59 -7.84 4.58
N HIS A 5 25.64 -8.65 4.63
CA HIS A 5 25.50 -10.09 4.88
C HIS A 5 25.00 -10.39 6.28
N GLU A 6 25.54 -9.71 7.29
CA GLU A 6 25.04 -9.81 8.67
C GLU A 6 23.55 -9.48 8.73
N LEU A 7 23.14 -8.33 8.17
CA LEU A 7 21.73 -7.94 8.08
C LEU A 7 20.85 -9.03 7.44
N ILE A 8 21.27 -9.60 6.31
CA ILE A 8 20.48 -10.63 5.61
C ILE A 8 20.39 -11.92 6.43
N GLN A 9 21.41 -12.25 7.23
CA GLN A 9 21.44 -13.46 8.07
C GLN A 9 20.77 -13.28 9.44
N GLU A 10 20.53 -12.04 9.87
CA GLU A 10 19.89 -11.75 11.15
C GLU A 10 18.47 -12.31 11.26
N ASP A 11 17.72 -12.34 10.15
CA ASP A 11 16.35 -12.84 10.08
C ASP A 11 16.08 -13.40 8.68
N GLU A 12 15.38 -14.54 8.58
CA GLU A 12 15.02 -15.16 7.31
C GLU A 12 14.20 -14.21 6.41
N GLU A 13 13.38 -13.33 7.01
CA GLU A 13 12.58 -12.33 6.30
C GLU A 13 13.42 -11.20 5.69
N ASN A 14 14.63 -10.95 6.21
CA ASN A 14 15.53 -9.92 5.66
C ASN A 14 16.06 -10.28 4.28
N ALA A 15 15.95 -11.55 3.85
CA ALA A 15 16.22 -11.96 2.48
C ALA A 15 15.36 -11.21 1.43
N ASN A 16 14.22 -10.66 1.86
CA ASN A 16 13.31 -9.87 1.03
C ASN A 16 13.58 -8.35 1.08
N TYR A 17 14.70 -7.91 1.66
CA TYR A 17 15.02 -6.47 1.71
C TYR A 17 15.57 -5.95 0.39
N GLY A 18 14.84 -5.01 -0.21
CA GLY A 18 15.34 -4.22 -1.33
C GLY A 18 16.47 -3.28 -0.90
N VAL A 19 17.21 -2.76 -1.88
CA VAL A 19 18.37 -1.86 -1.67
C VAL A 19 18.04 -0.68 -0.73
N GLN A 20 16.84 -0.10 -0.85
CA GLN A 20 16.39 0.99 0.00
C GLN A 20 16.26 0.57 1.47
N ARG A 21 15.59 -0.56 1.75
CA ARG A 21 15.45 -1.09 3.12
C ARG A 21 16.80 -1.46 3.74
N ILE A 22 17.71 -2.04 2.94
CA ILE A 22 19.09 -2.30 3.38
C ILE A 22 19.79 -0.99 3.77
N TYR A 23 19.71 0.03 2.92
CA TYR A 23 20.32 1.32 3.18
C TYR A 23 19.78 1.99 4.45
N ASP A 24 18.45 2.04 4.60
CA ASP A 24 17.80 2.66 5.75
C ASP A 24 18.12 1.90 7.04
N TYR A 25 18.08 0.56 7.02
CA TYR A 25 18.48 -0.26 8.17
C TYR A 25 19.92 0.01 8.59
N LEU A 26 20.86 -0.01 7.64
CA LEU A 26 22.27 0.22 7.93
C LEU A 26 22.52 1.63 8.49
N ARG A 27 21.82 2.63 7.95
CA ARG A 27 21.94 4.02 8.41
C ARG A 27 21.39 4.20 9.82
N LEU A 28 20.24 3.62 10.11
CA LEU A 28 19.53 3.78 11.39
C LEU A 28 20.13 2.91 12.51
N ASN A 29 20.61 1.69 12.19
CA ASN A 29 20.96 0.68 13.19
C ASN A 29 22.44 0.27 13.20
N ARG A 30 23.20 0.59 12.14
CA ARG A 30 24.61 0.15 11.97
C ARG A 30 25.59 1.30 11.75
N GLY A 31 25.14 2.56 11.92
CA GLY A 31 25.99 3.75 11.79
C GLY A 31 26.53 3.97 10.37
N TYR A 32 25.83 3.51 9.34
CA TYR A 32 26.27 3.68 7.96
C TYR A 32 26.03 5.12 7.48
N HIS A 33 27.09 5.77 6.99
CA HIS A 33 27.06 7.15 6.50
C HIS A 33 27.36 7.30 5.00
N GLY A 34 27.51 6.18 4.28
CA GLY A 34 27.78 6.20 2.84
C GLY A 34 26.52 6.46 2.01
N SER A 35 26.67 6.53 0.69
CA SER A 35 25.54 6.77 -0.22
C SER A 35 24.69 5.52 -0.49
N LEU A 36 23.41 5.72 -0.81
CA LEU A 36 22.52 4.67 -1.35
C LEU A 36 23.12 4.03 -2.62
N ARG A 37 23.78 4.83 -3.46
CA ARG A 37 24.43 4.36 -4.70
C ARG A 37 25.53 3.34 -4.43
N THR A 38 26.25 3.49 -3.32
CA THR A 38 27.25 2.51 -2.88
C THR A 38 26.59 1.19 -2.48
N ILE A 39 25.50 1.24 -1.71
CA ILE A 39 24.73 0.03 -1.34
C ILE A 39 24.19 -0.66 -2.59
N TYR A 40 23.60 0.10 -3.52
CA TYR A 40 23.11 -0.42 -4.80
C TYR A 40 24.20 -1.15 -5.57
N ARG A 41 25.38 -0.53 -5.73
CA ARG A 41 26.51 -1.12 -6.45
C ARG A 41 26.95 -2.43 -5.80
N ILE A 42 27.11 -2.45 -4.47
CA ILE A 42 27.48 -3.66 -3.72
C ILE A 42 26.43 -4.76 -3.91
N CYS A 43 25.13 -4.44 -3.77
CA CYS A 43 24.06 -5.42 -3.95
C CYS A 43 24.04 -5.98 -5.39
N LYS A 44 24.26 -5.12 -6.39
CA LYS A 44 24.31 -5.52 -7.80
C LYS A 44 25.50 -6.42 -8.10
N GLU A 45 26.71 -6.05 -7.67
CA GLU A 45 27.94 -6.82 -7.90
C GLU A 45 27.90 -8.20 -7.21
N ASN A 46 27.14 -8.33 -6.11
CA ASN A 46 27.05 -9.56 -5.31
C ASN A 46 25.74 -10.35 -5.52
N ASN A 47 24.97 -10.06 -6.57
CA ASN A 47 23.71 -10.74 -6.87
C ASN A 47 22.65 -10.71 -5.75
N LEU A 48 22.70 -9.69 -4.89
CA LEU A 48 21.74 -9.47 -3.80
C LEU A 48 20.52 -8.63 -4.25
N MET A 49 20.36 -8.42 -5.56
CA MET A 49 19.21 -7.71 -6.12
C MET A 49 18.00 -8.64 -6.13
N ILE A 50 16.94 -8.25 -5.41
CA ILE A 50 15.68 -8.97 -5.41
C ILE A 50 15.10 -8.97 -6.82
N ARG A 51 14.97 -10.17 -7.40
CA ARG A 51 14.25 -10.38 -8.65
C ARG A 51 12.77 -10.54 -8.33
N MET A 52 11.96 -9.54 -8.65
CA MET A 52 10.50 -9.66 -8.51
C MET A 52 9.98 -10.77 -9.43
N LYS A 53 9.68 -11.94 -8.87
CA LYS A 53 8.91 -12.99 -9.55
C LYS A 53 7.43 -12.75 -9.32
N ARG A 54 6.80 -11.79 -10.02
CA ARG A 54 5.33 -11.74 -10.07
C ARG A 54 4.85 -12.06 -11.48
N LYS A 55 4.14 -13.20 -11.60
CA LYS A 55 3.20 -13.45 -12.69
C LYS A 55 1.84 -12.90 -12.24
N PRO A 56 1.24 -11.93 -12.94
CA PRO A 56 -0.11 -11.51 -12.60
C PRO A 56 -1.08 -12.62 -12.99
N ASN A 57 -1.62 -13.33 -12.01
CA ASN A 57 -2.85 -14.09 -12.21
C ASN A 57 -3.97 -13.04 -12.25
N GLY A 58 -4.28 -12.56 -13.45
CA GLY A 58 -5.30 -11.55 -13.69
C GLY A 58 -6.70 -12.09 -13.34
N ILE A 59 -7.11 -11.92 -12.08
CA ILE A 59 -8.41 -12.37 -11.57
C ILE A 59 -9.40 -11.19 -11.47
N THR A 60 -8.93 -9.94 -11.46
CA THR A 60 -9.80 -8.77 -11.29
C THR A 60 -10.56 -8.43 -12.57
N LYS A 61 -11.72 -9.05 -12.78
CA LYS A 61 -12.68 -8.61 -13.81
C LYS A 61 -13.34 -7.32 -13.32
N ALA A 62 -13.16 -6.24 -14.09
CA ALA A 62 -13.85 -4.98 -13.83
C ALA A 62 -15.37 -5.20 -13.90
N ASP A 63 -16.10 -4.80 -12.85
CA ASP A 63 -17.56 -4.83 -12.88
C ASP A 63 -18.08 -3.74 -13.84
N ALA A 64 -18.70 -4.15 -14.93
CA ALA A 64 -19.27 -3.25 -15.94
C ALA A 64 -20.44 -2.40 -15.38
N LYS A 65 -21.05 -2.82 -14.26
CA LYS A 65 -22.13 -2.11 -13.57
C LYS A 65 -21.64 -1.18 -12.46
N ALA A 66 -20.36 -1.23 -12.10
CA ALA A 66 -19.81 -0.31 -11.12
C ALA A 66 -19.89 1.12 -11.67
N GLN A 67 -20.60 1.99 -10.95
CA GLN A 67 -20.75 3.40 -11.31
C GLN A 67 -19.35 4.02 -11.41
N LYS A 68 -19.01 4.59 -12.57
CA LYS A 68 -17.72 5.25 -12.78
C LYS A 68 -17.62 6.43 -11.81
N SER A 69 -16.74 6.35 -10.81
CA SER A 69 -16.35 7.58 -10.09
C SER A 69 -15.20 8.25 -10.83
N GLU A 70 -15.15 9.58 -10.76
CA GLU A 70 -14.12 10.37 -11.43
C GLU A 70 -12.75 10.06 -10.82
N ASN A 71 -11.72 10.02 -11.66
CA ASN A 71 -10.34 9.87 -11.20
C ASN A 71 -9.82 11.24 -10.74
N LEU A 72 -10.25 11.67 -9.55
CA LEU A 72 -9.91 12.98 -8.98
C LEU A 72 -8.41 13.13 -8.65
N ILE A 73 -7.73 12.02 -8.34
CA ILE A 73 -6.31 12.02 -7.98
C ILE A 73 -5.39 12.25 -9.18
N LYS A 74 -5.75 11.81 -10.40
CA LYS A 74 -4.92 11.96 -11.62
C LYS A 74 -3.43 11.58 -11.44
N GLN A 75 -3.16 10.59 -10.59
CA GLN A 75 -1.81 10.12 -10.18
C GLN A 75 -0.99 11.11 -9.32
N ASP A 76 -1.60 12.20 -8.84
CA ASP A 76 -0.99 13.08 -7.85
C ASP A 76 -1.39 12.66 -6.42
N PHE A 77 -0.51 11.85 -5.83
CA PHE A 77 -0.62 11.36 -4.46
C PHE A 77 0.05 12.29 -3.42
N THR A 78 0.39 13.53 -3.79
CA THR A 78 0.95 14.49 -2.84
C THR A 78 -0.17 15.25 -2.11
N ALA A 79 0.03 15.57 -0.84
CA ALA A 79 -0.87 16.42 -0.05
C ALA A 79 -0.05 17.51 0.66
N GLU A 80 -0.62 18.71 0.79
CA GLU A 80 0.04 19.85 1.46
C GLU A 80 -0.24 19.86 2.97
N ALA A 81 -1.31 19.20 3.39
CA ALA A 81 -1.71 19.06 4.79
C ALA A 81 -2.27 17.66 5.06
N PRO A 82 -2.24 17.21 6.33
CA PRO A 82 -2.91 15.97 6.73
C PRO A 82 -4.40 15.96 6.34
N ASN A 83 -4.94 14.76 6.11
CA ASN A 83 -6.36 14.54 5.83
C ASN A 83 -6.89 15.25 4.57
N GLN A 84 -6.05 15.57 3.60
CA GLN A 84 -6.50 16.06 2.29
C GLN A 84 -6.78 14.93 1.30
N LYS A 85 -5.89 13.92 1.27
CA LYS A 85 -5.98 12.78 0.37
C LYS A 85 -5.62 11.51 1.12
N TRP A 86 -6.47 10.51 1.02
CA TRP A 86 -6.26 9.19 1.60
C TRP A 86 -6.19 8.12 0.52
N LEU A 87 -5.39 7.09 0.76
CA LEU A 87 -5.21 5.94 -0.12
C LEU A 87 -5.59 4.66 0.57
N THR A 88 -6.25 3.77 -0.16
CA THR A 88 -6.58 2.43 0.32
C THR A 88 -6.48 1.40 -0.79
N ASP A 89 -6.06 0.18 -0.41
CA ASP A 89 -5.97 -1.00 -1.26
C ASP A 89 -6.22 -2.25 -0.40
N ILE A 90 -6.53 -3.40 -1.00
CA ILE A 90 -6.57 -4.67 -0.28
C ILE A 90 -5.32 -5.48 -0.59
N THR A 91 -4.56 -5.79 0.44
CA THR A 91 -3.40 -6.68 0.34
C THR A 91 -3.77 -8.08 0.82
N GLU A 92 -3.62 -9.08 -0.05
CA GLU A 92 -3.66 -10.49 0.33
C GLU A 92 -2.29 -10.92 0.87
N ILE A 93 -2.28 -11.40 2.10
CA ILE A 93 -1.11 -11.90 2.81
C ILE A 93 -1.27 -13.43 2.93
N PRO A 94 -0.37 -14.21 2.31
CA PRO A 94 -0.40 -15.66 2.48
C PRO A 94 0.04 -16.04 3.90
N CYS A 95 -0.76 -16.85 4.58
CA CYS A 95 -0.49 -17.38 5.91
C CYS A 95 -0.48 -18.92 5.88
N LYS A 96 -0.01 -19.56 6.95
CA LYS A 96 0.05 -21.03 7.03
C LYS A 96 -1.33 -21.69 6.90
N ASP A 97 -2.33 -21.08 7.52
CA ASP A 97 -3.70 -21.64 7.62
C ASP A 97 -4.69 -21.03 6.63
N GLY A 98 -4.21 -20.24 5.66
CA GLY A 98 -5.07 -19.61 4.68
C GLY A 98 -4.58 -18.23 4.25
N LYS A 99 -5.52 -17.38 3.82
CA LYS A 99 -5.24 -16.03 3.34
C LYS A 99 -5.75 -15.03 4.36
N LEU A 100 -4.92 -14.04 4.67
CA LEU A 100 -5.32 -12.88 5.45
C LEU A 100 -5.42 -11.68 4.50
N TYR A 101 -6.51 -10.93 4.59
CA TYR A 101 -6.73 -9.72 3.82
C TYR A 101 -6.55 -8.51 4.73
N LEU A 102 -5.66 -7.60 4.36
CA LEU A 102 -5.43 -6.33 5.03
C LEU A 102 -5.94 -5.18 4.15
N ALA A 103 -6.82 -4.35 4.70
CA ALA A 103 -7.25 -3.10 4.10
C ALA A 103 -6.76 -1.91 4.97
N PRO A 104 -5.61 -1.30 4.64
CA PRO A 104 -5.13 -0.10 5.31
C PRO A 104 -5.66 1.18 4.64
N ILE A 105 -5.64 2.28 5.39
CA ILE A 105 -5.91 3.63 4.91
C ILE A 105 -4.71 4.50 5.26
N PHE A 106 -4.04 5.01 4.23
CA PHE A 106 -2.88 5.87 4.35
C PHE A 106 -3.25 7.33 4.15
N ASP A 107 -2.60 8.24 4.88
CA ASP A 107 -2.57 9.66 4.58
C ASP A 107 -1.47 9.96 3.55
N CYS A 108 -1.82 10.63 2.46
CA CYS A 108 -0.86 11.05 1.43
C CYS A 108 0.12 12.13 1.90
N TYR A 109 -0.13 12.79 3.04
CA TYR A 109 0.75 13.85 3.55
C TYR A 109 2.07 13.28 4.08
N ASP A 110 1.99 12.28 4.96
CA ASP A 110 3.14 11.74 5.69
C ASP A 110 3.26 10.21 5.59
N GLY A 111 2.32 9.55 4.90
CA GLY A 111 2.27 8.09 4.79
C GLY A 111 1.78 7.39 6.06
N SER A 112 1.24 8.13 7.03
CA SER A 112 0.69 7.54 8.26
C SER A 112 -0.51 6.63 7.96
N ILE A 113 -0.65 5.55 8.73
CA ILE A 113 -1.83 4.69 8.68
C ILE A 113 -2.90 5.30 9.59
N ARG A 114 -3.98 5.78 8.99
CA ARG A 114 -5.13 6.35 9.72
C ARG A 114 -6.03 5.30 10.32
N GLY A 115 -6.17 4.17 9.62
CA GLY A 115 -6.93 3.03 10.10
C GLY A 115 -6.68 1.82 9.21
N PHE A 116 -7.05 0.65 9.72
CA PHE A 116 -6.98 -0.58 8.96
C PHE A 116 -8.00 -1.58 9.48
N LYS A 117 -8.24 -2.62 8.67
CA LYS A 117 -8.90 -3.85 9.10
C LYS A 117 -8.16 -5.05 8.51
N MET A 118 -8.10 -6.13 9.27
CA MET A 118 -7.66 -7.44 8.81
C MET A 118 -8.80 -8.44 8.94
N ASP A 119 -8.94 -9.33 7.98
CA ASP A 119 -9.92 -10.43 8.02
C ASP A 119 -9.49 -11.60 7.15
N ASP A 120 -10.09 -12.77 7.33
CA ASP A 120 -9.82 -13.99 6.54
C ASP A 120 -10.58 -14.01 5.19
N ASN A 121 -11.36 -12.95 4.92
CA ASN A 121 -12.21 -12.85 3.74
C ASN A 121 -12.14 -11.45 3.10
N MET A 122 -12.32 -11.40 1.79
CA MET A 122 -12.24 -10.18 0.97
C MET A 122 -13.63 -9.60 0.68
N ARG A 123 -14.43 -9.33 1.72
CA ARG A 123 -15.77 -8.73 1.61
C ARG A 123 -15.73 -7.21 1.71
N ALA A 124 -16.82 -6.56 1.30
CA ALA A 124 -16.94 -5.11 1.41
C ALA A 124 -16.88 -4.61 2.87
N ASP A 125 -17.30 -5.44 3.84
CA ASP A 125 -17.23 -5.12 5.27
C ASP A 125 -15.79 -4.83 5.74
N LEU A 126 -14.79 -5.54 5.17
CA LEU A 126 -13.37 -5.28 5.42
C LEU A 126 -13.01 -3.82 5.14
N CYS A 127 -13.42 -3.30 3.98
CA CYS A 127 -13.17 -1.92 3.57
C CYS A 127 -13.97 -0.92 4.42
N VAL A 128 -15.22 -1.25 4.74
CA VAL A 128 -16.09 -0.41 5.58
C VAL A 128 -15.48 -0.23 6.97
N GLU A 129 -15.09 -1.31 7.62
CA GLU A 129 -14.51 -1.25 8.96
C GLU A 129 -13.16 -0.53 8.95
N ALA A 130 -12.31 -0.75 7.95
CA ALA A 130 -11.06 -0.01 7.80
C ALA A 130 -11.32 1.51 7.72
N PHE A 131 -12.30 1.93 6.91
CA PHE A 131 -12.70 3.32 6.78
C PHE A 131 -13.28 3.91 8.06
N GLN A 132 -14.19 3.19 8.71
CA GLN A 132 -14.74 3.62 10.00
C GLN A 132 -13.64 3.73 11.07
N ASN A 133 -12.70 2.80 11.13
CA ASN A 133 -11.56 2.87 12.04
C ASN A 133 -10.72 4.12 11.79
N ALA A 134 -10.47 4.49 10.52
CA ALA A 134 -9.74 5.70 10.17
C ALA A 134 -10.49 6.99 10.54
N CYS A 135 -11.81 6.99 10.49
CA CYS A 135 -12.62 8.17 10.82
C CYS A 135 -12.88 8.36 12.33
N ARG A 136 -12.45 7.45 13.22
CA ARG A 136 -12.73 7.56 14.67
C ARG A 136 -11.95 8.67 15.37
N ASP A 137 -10.69 8.86 14.98
CA ASP A 137 -9.77 9.75 15.70
C ASP A 137 -9.49 11.05 14.93
N ASP A 138 -9.86 11.12 13.65
CA ASP A 138 -9.56 12.26 12.77
C ASP A 138 -10.81 13.10 12.47
N ARG A 139 -10.60 14.42 12.29
CA ARG A 139 -11.55 15.33 11.61
C ARG A 139 -11.59 15.02 10.11
N ALA A 140 -11.96 13.79 9.78
CA ALA A 140 -11.93 13.21 8.46
C ALA A 140 -13.17 13.62 7.67
N GLU A 141 -13.28 14.92 7.39
CA GLU A 141 -14.34 15.49 6.57
C GLU A 141 -13.75 16.20 5.36
N GLY A 142 -14.32 15.96 4.18
CA GLY A 142 -13.96 16.67 2.95
C GLY A 142 -12.69 16.18 2.24
N MET A 143 -12.07 15.09 2.72
CA MET A 143 -10.92 14.48 2.05
C MET A 143 -11.30 13.78 0.75
N ILE A 144 -10.30 13.55 -0.11
CA ILE A 144 -10.40 12.63 -1.25
C ILE A 144 -9.95 11.25 -0.78
N LEU A 145 -10.84 10.27 -0.78
CA LEU A 145 -10.46 8.86 -0.59
C LEU A 145 -10.27 8.20 -1.95
N HIS A 146 -9.09 7.64 -2.17
CA HIS A 146 -8.76 6.91 -3.39
C HIS A 146 -8.57 5.43 -3.14
N SER A 147 -9.30 4.65 -3.93
CA SER A 147 -9.16 3.19 -4.02
C SER A 147 -9.00 2.75 -5.47
N ASP A 148 -8.63 1.49 -5.66
CA ASP A 148 -8.84 0.83 -6.95
C ASP A 148 -10.34 0.60 -7.25
N ARG A 149 -10.65 -0.11 -8.34
CA ARG A 149 -12.02 -0.48 -8.74
C ARG A 149 -12.38 -1.91 -8.36
N GLY A 150 -11.80 -2.43 -7.28
CA GLY A 150 -12.26 -3.66 -6.67
C GLY A 150 -13.76 -3.63 -6.39
N THR A 151 -14.42 -4.78 -6.47
CA THR A 151 -15.87 -4.90 -6.23
C THR A 151 -16.23 -4.49 -4.79
N GLN A 152 -15.29 -4.61 -3.86
CA GLN A 152 -15.40 -4.19 -2.47
C GLN A 152 -15.56 -2.67 -2.35
N PHE A 153 -14.65 -1.90 -2.96
CA PHE A 153 -14.67 -0.43 -2.92
C PHE A 153 -15.74 0.19 -3.83
N THR A 154 -16.17 -0.53 -4.87
CA THR A 154 -17.27 -0.09 -5.74
C THR A 154 -18.65 -0.51 -5.24
N SER A 155 -18.72 -1.30 -4.16
CA SER A 155 -19.97 -1.77 -3.57
C SER A 155 -20.84 -0.61 -3.06
N GLN A 156 -22.17 -0.80 -3.12
CA GLN A 156 -23.11 0.17 -2.57
C GLN A 156 -22.90 0.38 -1.07
N LEU A 157 -22.54 -0.69 -0.36
CA LEU A 157 -22.28 -0.66 1.08
C LEU A 157 -21.14 0.32 1.41
N PHE A 158 -19.97 0.13 0.80
CA PHE A 158 -18.81 1.00 1.03
C PHE A 158 -19.10 2.46 0.66
N ARG A 159 -19.76 2.66 -0.48
CA ARG A 159 -20.14 3.99 -0.96
C ARG A 159 -21.12 4.72 -0.06
N ASN A 160 -22.04 4.00 0.57
CA ASN A 160 -22.97 4.58 1.52
C ASN A 160 -22.26 5.08 2.77
N VAL A 161 -21.24 4.35 3.26
CA VAL A 161 -20.47 4.75 4.43
C VAL A 161 -19.57 5.95 4.14
N CYS A 162 -19.01 6.03 2.94
CA CYS A 162 -18.20 7.18 2.53
C CYS A 162 -19.03 8.47 2.34
N ARG A 163 -20.34 8.33 2.04
CA ARG A 163 -21.21 9.44 1.71
C ARG A 163 -21.35 10.38 2.90
N GLY A 164 -20.99 11.65 2.70
CA GLY A 164 -21.08 12.70 3.72
C GLY A 164 -19.79 12.90 4.53
N LEU A 165 -18.81 12.01 4.40
CA LEU A 165 -17.49 12.13 5.04
C LEU A 165 -16.40 12.49 4.03
N CYS A 166 -16.43 11.91 2.82
CA CYS A 166 -15.43 12.18 1.78
C CYS A 166 -15.99 12.21 0.36
N GLN A 167 -15.14 12.70 -0.55
CA GLN A 167 -15.28 12.47 -1.98
C GLN A 167 -14.51 11.19 -2.36
N VAL A 168 -15.21 10.21 -2.95
CA VAL A 168 -14.59 8.93 -3.34
C VAL A 168 -14.12 8.95 -4.79
N ALA A 169 -12.80 8.86 -4.98
CA ALA A 169 -12.15 8.70 -6.27
C ALA A 169 -11.78 7.22 -6.52
N THR A 170 -12.05 6.68 -7.70
CA THR A 170 -11.75 5.27 -8.04
C THR A 170 -11.07 5.13 -9.40
N ARG A 171 -10.10 4.21 -9.52
CA ARG A 171 -9.34 3.96 -10.77
C ARG A 171 -9.45 2.52 -11.28
N ILE A 172 -9.51 2.32 -12.61
CA ILE A 172 -9.23 1.02 -13.26
C ILE A 172 -7.73 0.78 -13.23
N LEU A 173 -7.28 -0.27 -12.54
CA LEU A 173 -5.95 -0.81 -12.73
C LEU A 173 -5.97 -1.78 -13.93
N TYR A 174 -5.75 -1.28 -15.14
CA TYR A 174 -5.28 -2.10 -16.26
C TYR A 174 -4.27 -1.34 -17.10
N GLN A 175 -3.01 -1.41 -16.63
CA GLN A 175 -1.74 -1.64 -17.34
C GLN A 175 -0.61 -1.15 -16.40
N HIS A 176 0.33 -2.05 -16.10
CA HIS A 176 1.42 -2.00 -15.10
C HIS A 176 2.30 -0.72 -15.10
N PRO A 177 3.17 -0.48 -14.07
CA PRO A 177 3.22 -1.00 -12.70
C PRO A 177 2.99 0.10 -11.64
N CYS A 178 2.61 -0.35 -10.44
CA CYS A 178 2.53 0.42 -9.21
C CYS A 178 3.92 0.98 -8.83
N TRP A 179 3.97 2.23 -8.35
CA TRP A 179 5.08 2.89 -7.63
C TRP A 179 6.48 2.71 -8.22
N GLN A 180 6.81 3.49 -9.25
CA GLN A 180 8.21 3.92 -9.45
C GLN A 180 8.35 5.33 -8.89
N VAL A 181 8.84 5.39 -7.66
CA VAL A 181 9.75 6.46 -7.22
C VAL A 181 11.09 5.79 -6.94
#